data_AF-A0A1N7MSC7-F1
#
_entry.id   AF-A0A1N7MSC7-F1
#
_cell.length_a   1.000
_cell.length_b   1.000
_cell.length_c   1.000
_cell.angle_alpha   90.00
_cell.angle_beta   90.00
_cell.angle_gamma   90.00
#
_symmetry.space_group_name_H-M   'P 1'
#
loop_
_entity.id
_entity.type
_entity.pdbx_description
1 polymer ?
#
loop_
_entity_poly.entity_id
_entity_poly.type
_entity_poly.pdbx_seq_one_letter_code
_entity_poly.pdbx_strand_id
1 'polypeptide(L)' 'MLFQITKGGVGAVVPGYESDMPAFGEDLTDAEIAAILVYIKSTWPERQREFQAEVSANDTGG' A
#
# COMPACT_ATOMS: atom_id res chain seq x y z
N MET A 1 -5.80 -2.00 -1.85
CA MET A 1 -4.66 -1.44 -2.62
C MET A 1 -3.31 -1.47 -1.90
N LEU A 2 -3.10 -0.63 -0.87
CA LEU A 2 -1.73 -0.27 -0.42
C LEU A 2 -0.87 -1.45 0.01
N PHE A 3 -1.46 -2.41 0.74
CA PHE A 3 -0.77 -3.64 1.13
C PHE A 3 -0.26 -4.45 -0.08
N GLN A 4 -1.07 -4.57 -1.13
CA GLN A 4 -0.70 -5.31 -2.35
C GLN A 4 0.41 -4.60 -3.12
N ILE A 5 0.37 -3.27 -3.17
CA ILE A 5 1.45 -2.47 -3.77
C ILE A 5 2.75 -2.64 -2.98
N THR A 6 2.70 -2.61 -1.65
CA THR A 6 3.91 -2.78 -0.82
C THR A 6 4.48 -4.20 -0.92
N LYS A 7 3.60 -5.22 -0.99
CA LYS A 7 4.01 -6.61 -1.09
C LYS A 7 4.51 -6.99 -2.48
N GLY A 8 3.77 -6.64 -3.53
CA GLY A 8 3.99 -7.08 -4.91
C GLY A 8 4.54 -6.01 -5.86
N GLY A 9 4.78 -4.80 -5.38
CA GLY A 9 5.16 -3.65 -6.21
C GLY A 9 3.98 -3.03 -6.95
N VAL A 10 4.18 -1.82 -7.50
CA VAL A 10 3.14 -1.11 -8.26
C VAL A 10 2.75 -1.87 -9.54
N GLY A 11 3.69 -2.59 -10.14
CA GLY A 11 3.45 -3.41 -11.33
C GLY A 11 2.44 -4.55 -11.12
N ALA A 12 2.22 -4.98 -9.88
CA ALA A 12 1.18 -5.97 -9.55
C ALA A 12 -0.25 -5.38 -9.56
N VAL A 13 -0.38 -4.06 -9.47
CA VAL A 13 -1.65 -3.35 -9.44
C VAL A 13 -1.92 -2.62 -10.76
N VAL A 14 -0.89 -2.08 -11.40
CA VAL A 14 -1.00 -1.42 -12.71
C VAL A 14 -0.05 -2.11 -13.70
N PRO A 15 -0.57 -2.94 -14.62
CA PRO A 15 0.26 -3.61 -15.61
C PRO A 15 0.92 -2.57 -16.54
N GLY A 16 2.24 -2.64 -16.67
CA GLY A 16 3.05 -1.71 -17.48
C GLY A 16 3.58 -0.48 -16.75
N TYR A 17 3.36 -0.35 -15.44
CA TYR A 17 3.94 0.70 -14.63
C TYR A 17 5.26 0.23 -14.01
N GLU A 18 6.39 0.70 -14.54
CA GLU A 18 7.68 0.53 -13.88
C GLU A 18 7.75 1.44 -12.66
N SER A 19 7.98 0.83 -11.50
CA SER A 19 8.16 1.54 -10.25
C SER A 19 9.52 1.18 -9.68
N ASP A 20 10.26 2.22 -9.28
CA ASP A 20 11.50 2.06 -8.51
C ASP A 20 11.24 1.55 -7.09
N MET A 21 9.98 1.32 -6.70
CA MET A 21 9.63 0.70 -5.44
C MET A 21 9.75 -0.83 -5.57
N PRO A 22 10.75 -1.46 -4.89
CA PRO A 22 10.89 -2.91 -4.91
C PRO A 22 9.71 -3.59 -4.20
N ALA A 23 9.42 -4.82 -4.59
CA ALA A 23 8.43 -5.65 -3.92
C ALA A 23 9.02 -6.14 -2.58
N PHE A 24 8.42 -5.73 -1.46
CA PHE A 24 8.91 -6.11 -0.13
C PHE A 24 8.40 -7.47 0.35
N GLY A 25 7.56 -8.16 -0.43
CA GLY A 25 7.00 -9.46 -0.07
C GLY A 25 8.01 -10.61 -0.01
N GLU A 26 9.21 -10.44 -0.55
CA GLU A 26 10.30 -11.42 -0.41
C GLU A 26 11.14 -11.19 0.86
N ASP A 27 11.18 -9.95 1.36
CA ASP A 27 11.97 -9.55 2.53
C ASP A 27 11.15 -9.46 3.83
N LEU A 28 9.84 -9.19 3.72
CA LEU A 28 8.94 -8.96 4.85
C LEU A 28 7.74 -9.91 4.80
N THR A 29 7.36 -10.45 5.95
CA THR A 29 6.14 -11.23 6.09
C THR A 29 4.89 -10.36 6.05
N ASP A 30 3.74 -10.95 5.72
CA ASP A 30 2.45 -10.25 5.68
C ASP A 30 2.12 -9.52 6.98
N ALA A 31 2.50 -10.11 8.12
CA ALA A 31 2.31 -9.50 9.44
C ALA A 31 3.19 -8.27 9.65
N GLU A 32 4.44 -8.30 9.19
CA GLU A 32 5.38 -7.18 9.28
C GLU A 32 4.98 -6.04 8.36
N ILE A 33 4.58 -6.33 7.12
CA ILE A 33 4.06 -5.34 6.19
C ILE A 33 2.82 -4.66 6.79
N ALA A 34 1.88 -5.44 7.36
CA ALA A 34 0.71 -4.88 8.01
C ALA A 34 1.08 -3.98 9.20
N ALA A 35 2.01 -4.42 10.06
CA ALA A 35 2.45 -3.65 11.22
C ALA A 35 3.12 -2.32 10.81
N ILE A 36 4.00 -2.35 9.80
CA ILE A 36 4.66 -1.15 9.27
C ILE A 36 3.63 -0.19 8.66
N LEU A 37 2.68 -0.71 7.88
CA LEU A 37 1.62 0.12 7.30
C LEU A 37 0.73 0.77 8.37
N VAL A 38 0.43 0.05 9.45
CA VAL A 38 -0.29 0.60 10.61
C VAL A 38 0.52 1.72 11.27
N TYR A 39 1.82 1.52 11.49
CA TYR A 39 2.70 2.56 12.03
C TYR A 39 2.75 3.80 11.13
N ILE A 40 2.95 3.62 9.83
CA ILE A 40 2.98 4.72 8.84
C ILE A 40 1.65 5.49 8.88
N LYS A 41 0.51 4.79 8.83
CA LYS A 41 -0.81 5.42 8.93
C LYS A 41 -1.04 6.18 10.23
N SER A 42 -0.47 5.71 11.34
CA SER A 42 -0.56 6.41 12.62
C SER A 42 0.19 7.75 12.64
N THR A 43 1.22 7.89 11.80
CA THR A 43 2.02 9.12 11.69
C THR A 43 1.42 10.15 10.73
N TRP A 44 0.37 9.79 9.99
CA TRP A 44 -0.19 10.66 8.97
C TRP A 44 -1.09 11.77 9.54
N PRO A 45 -0.94 13.02 9.06
CA PRO A 45 -1.92 14.06 9.33
C PRO A 45 -3.30 13.70 8.75
N GLU A 46 -4.34 14.34 9.27
CA GLU A 46 -5.74 14.02 9.00
C GLU A 46 -6.06 14.01 7.49
N ARG A 47 -5.54 14.99 6.74
CA ARG A 47 -5.69 15.08 5.28
C ARG A 47 -5.21 13.83 4.54
N GLN A 48 -4.06 13.27 4.93
CA GLN A 48 -3.51 12.08 4.28
C GLN A 48 -4.29 10.82 4.67
N ARG A 49 -4.84 10.77 5.88
CA ARG A 49 -5.72 9.69 6.33
C ARG A 49 -7.05 9.69 5.57
N GLU A 50 -7.66 10.86 5.38
CA GLU A 50 -8.89 11.02 4.59
C GLU A 50 -8.68 10.58 3.14
N PHE A 51 -7.61 11.06 2.50
CA PHE A 51 -7.29 10.67 1.13
C PHE A 51 -7.05 9.15 1.00
N GLN A 52 -6.33 8.53 1.94
CA GLN A 52 -6.12 7.09 1.89
C GLN A 52 -7.39 6.29 2.20
N ALA A 53 -8.28 6.80 3.06
CA ALA A 53 -9.57 6.19 3.31
C ALA A 53 -10.45 6.24 2.05
N GLU A 54 -10.46 7.37 1.35
CA GLU A 54 -11.18 7.54 0.08
C GLU A 54 -10.66 6.61 -1.02
N VAL A 55 -9.33 6.54 -1.20
CA VAL A 55 -8.71 5.62 -2.18
C VAL A 55 -8.96 4.16 -1.81
N SER A 56 -8.96 3.81 -0.52
CA SER A 56 -9.25 2.43 -0.08
C SER A 56 -10.71 2.05 -0.25
N ALA A 57 -11.62 3.01 -0.07
CA ALA A 57 -13.05 2.82 -0.30
C ALA A 57 -13.36 2.63 -1.80
N ASN A 58 -12.69 3.41 -2.66
CA ASN A 58 -12.87 3.32 -4.11
C ASN A 58 -12.23 2.07 -4.73
N ASP A 59 -11.24 1.46 -4.09
CA ASP A 59 -10.56 0.24 -4.57
C ASP A 59 -11.35 -1.06 -4.32
N THR A 60 -12.49 -1.00 -3.62
CA THR A 60 -13.40 -2.16 -3.46
C THR A 60 -14.39 -2.29 -4.64
N GLY A 61 -14.27 -1.42 -5.66
CA GLY A 61 -15.28 -1.25 -6.72
C GLY A 61 -14.80 -1.42 -8.16
N GLY A 62 -13.81 -2.26 -8.43
CA GLY A 62 -13.32 -2.57 -9.79
C GLY A 62 -13.19 -4.06 -10.04
#